data_AF-A0AAD6B7Z4-F1
#
_entry.id   AF-A0AAD6B7Z4-F1
#
_cell.length_a   1.000
_cell.length_b   1.000
_cell.length_c   1.000
_cell.angle_alpha   90.00
_cell.angle_beta   90.00
_cell.angle_gamma   90.00
#
_symmetry.space_group_name_H-M   'P 1'
#
loop_
_entity.id
_entity.type
_entity.pdbx_description
1 polymer ?
#
loop_
_entity_poly.entity_id
_entity_poly.type
_entity_poly.pdbx_seq_one_letter_code
_entity_poly.pdbx_strand_id
1 'polypeptide(L)'
;MGASPDGCVTCTCHGTGICEIKCPHSKQEEANLRLCAGEQGFCLVNDGGTVKLDRRHAYYHQVQAQLHVVDVDYCDFVVWTKNDLFVERIVLLGQQLTRGKFQLQDDQEGEKA
;
A
#
# COMPACT_ATOMS: atom_id res chain seq x y z
N MET A 1 3.20 -19.27 10.95
CA MET A 1 3.75 -17.95 10.56
C MET A 1 2.89 -16.91 11.24
N GLY A 2 3.50 -15.91 11.89
CA GLY A 2 2.78 -14.84 12.58
C GLY A 2 3.20 -13.50 12.00
N ALA A 3 2.26 -12.57 11.89
CA ALA A 3 2.50 -11.20 11.50
C ALA A 3 1.89 -10.30 12.59
N SER A 4 2.63 -9.27 13.02
CA SER A 4 2.12 -8.27 13.96
C SER A 4 2.07 -6.94 13.21
N PRO A 5 0.89 -6.51 12.72
CA PRO A 5 0.74 -5.14 12.22
C PRO A 5 0.85 -4.15 13.38
N ASP A 6 1.29 -2.92 13.11
CA ASP A 6 1.33 -1.85 14.12
C ASP A 6 -0.08 -1.41 14.53
N GLY A 7 -1.08 -1.60 13.66
CA GLY A 7 -2.47 -1.40 14.01
C GLY A 7 -3.45 -1.98 13.00
N CYS A 8 -4.73 -2.09 13.41
CA CYS A 8 -5.84 -2.38 12.51
C CYS A 8 -6.55 -1.08 12.13
N VAL A 9 -6.96 -0.97 10.87
CA VAL A 9 -7.72 0.16 10.33
C VAL A 9 -9.12 -0.33 10.00
N THR A 10 -10.14 0.41 10.41
CA THR A 10 -11.53 0.15 10.00
C THR A 10 -12.07 1.40 9.31
N CYS A 11 -12.36 1.33 8.01
CA CYS A 11 -13.15 2.35 7.33
C CYS A 11 -14.50 1.78 6.93
N THR A 12 -15.56 2.56 7.16
CA THR A 12 -16.89 2.28 6.60
C THR A 12 -16.89 2.25 5.06
N CYS A 13 -15.92 2.93 4.44
CA CYS A 13 -15.77 3.12 3.01
C CYS A 13 -14.90 2.08 2.30
N HIS A 14 -13.89 1.54 2.99
CA HIS A 14 -12.87 0.65 2.41
C HIS A 14 -12.79 -0.71 3.11
N GLY A 15 -13.61 -0.94 4.14
CA GLY A 15 -13.56 -2.17 4.95
C GLY A 15 -12.43 -2.15 5.99
N THR A 16 -11.97 -3.34 6.35
CA THR A 16 -10.88 -3.54 7.31
C THR A 16 -9.54 -3.64 6.61
N GLY A 17 -8.55 -2.92 7.12
CA GLY A 17 -7.16 -2.98 6.70
C GLY A 17 -6.23 -3.01 7.90
N ILE A 18 -4.94 -2.90 7.63
CA ILE A 18 -3.89 -2.77 8.65
C ILE A 18 -3.09 -1.48 8.45
N CYS A 19 -2.29 -1.15 9.45
CA CYS A 19 -1.35 -0.04 9.42
C CYS A 19 0.04 -0.57 9.80
N GLU A 20 1.05 -0.13 9.07
CA GLU A 20 2.46 -0.42 9.35
C GLU A 20 3.24 0.90 9.32
N ILE A 21 3.89 1.23 10.43
CA ILE A 21 4.53 2.52 10.69
C ILE A 21 6.04 2.31 10.80
N LYS A 22 6.81 3.00 9.96
CA LYS A 22 8.27 3.00 9.99
C LYS A 22 8.82 4.37 10.38
N CYS A 23 9.77 4.37 11.31
CA CYS A 23 10.52 5.55 11.72
C CYS A 23 12.01 5.33 11.43
N PRO A 24 12.52 5.79 10.28
CA PRO A 24 13.92 5.60 9.90
C PRO A 24 14.84 6.43 10.81
N HIS A 25 15.61 5.77 11.69
CA HIS A 25 16.46 6.46 12.68
C HIS A 25 17.45 7.44 12.04
N SER A 26 18.03 7.10 10.90
CA SER A 26 18.97 7.94 10.15
C SER A 26 18.34 9.20 9.54
N LYS A 27 17.01 9.29 9.51
CA LYS A 27 16.25 10.37 8.87
C LYS A 27 15.18 10.97 9.80
N GLN A 28 15.31 10.79 11.12
CA GLN A 28 14.31 11.25 12.08
C GLN A 28 14.08 12.77 12.08
N GLU A 29 15.07 13.55 11.64
CA GLU A 29 14.99 15.01 11.58
C GLU A 29 14.78 15.53 10.16
N GLU A 30 14.62 14.64 9.18
CA GLU A 30 14.38 15.03 7.79
C GLU A 30 13.06 15.79 7.69
N ALA A 31 13.13 16.97 7.06
CA ALA A 31 12.00 17.88 6.91
C ALA A 31 11.11 17.52 5.74
N ASN A 32 11.62 16.74 4.78
CA ASN A 32 10.83 16.32 3.63
C ASN A 32 11.25 14.92 3.14
N LEU A 33 10.43 13.92 3.48
CA LEU A 33 10.63 12.53 3.10
C LEU A 33 10.66 12.32 1.59
N ARG A 34 10.01 13.21 0.82
CA ARG A 34 10.01 13.14 -0.65
C ARG A 34 11.37 13.50 -1.24
N LEU A 35 12.15 14.36 -0.60
CA LEU A 35 13.49 14.72 -1.07
C LEU A 35 14.49 13.58 -0.87
N CYS A 36 14.27 12.74 0.15
CA CYS A 36 15.08 11.53 0.36
C CYS A 36 14.70 10.36 -0.54
N ALA A 37 13.63 10.48 -1.33
CA ALA A 37 13.18 9.39 -2.19
C ALA A 37 14.24 9.06 -3.25
N GLY A 38 14.71 7.82 -3.26
CA GLY A 38 15.79 7.35 -4.14
C GLY A 38 17.19 7.38 -3.52
N GLU A 39 17.35 7.89 -2.29
CA GLU A 39 18.61 7.76 -1.57
C GLU A 39 18.94 6.30 -1.24
N GLN A 40 20.24 5.97 -1.24
CA GLN A 40 20.69 4.62 -0.92
C GLN A 40 20.28 4.22 0.50
N GLY A 41 19.63 3.06 0.63
CA GLY A 41 19.19 2.54 1.92
C GLY A 41 17.90 3.17 2.45
N PHE A 42 17.27 4.09 1.71
CA PHE A 42 15.97 4.62 2.03
C PHE A 42 14.85 3.80 1.38
N CYS A 43 13.69 3.73 2.04
CA CYS A 43 12.60 2.87 1.59
C CYS A 43 11.73 3.51 0.49
N LEU A 44 11.74 4.84 0.35
CA LEU A 44 10.95 5.53 -0.66
C LEU A 44 11.75 5.76 -1.94
N VAL A 45 11.07 5.72 -3.08
CA VAL A 45 11.59 6.04 -4.41
C VAL A 45 10.68 7.05 -5.09
N ASN A 46 11.27 7.91 -5.92
CA ASN A 46 10.53 8.79 -6.81
C ASN A 46 10.43 8.11 -8.18
N ASP A 47 9.21 7.72 -8.56
CA ASP A 47 8.92 7.16 -9.87
C ASP A 47 8.07 8.15 -10.66
N GLY A 48 8.69 8.81 -11.64
CA GLY A 48 8.01 9.76 -12.53
C GLY A 48 7.33 10.94 -11.82
N GLY A 49 7.88 11.42 -10.70
CA GLY A 49 7.31 12.49 -9.89
C GLY A 49 6.38 12.02 -8.76
N THR A 50 6.12 10.72 -8.68
CA THR A 50 5.33 10.12 -7.60
C THR A 50 6.23 9.40 -6.61
N VAL A 51 6.22 9.85 -5.35
CA VAL A 51 6.94 9.19 -4.27
C VAL A 51 6.13 8.01 -3.74
N LYS A 52 6.78 6.85 -3.63
CA LYS A 52 6.19 5.59 -3.16
C LYS A 52 7.23 4.70 -2.49
N LEU A 53 6.79 3.71 -1.72
CA LEU A 53 7.60 2.62 -1.21
C LEU A 53 8.16 1.80 -2.38
N ASP A 54 9.49 1.62 -2.41
CA ASP A 54 10.14 0.78 -3.42
C ASP A 54 9.60 -0.65 -3.32
N ARG A 55 9.07 -1.15 -4.44
CA ARG A 55 8.50 -2.50 -4.56
C ARG A 55 9.53 -3.61 -4.40
N ARG A 56 10.82 -3.27 -4.40
CA ARG A 56 11.94 -4.18 -4.14
C ARG A 56 12.45 -4.07 -2.69
N HIS A 57 11.94 -3.13 -1.89
CA HIS A 57 12.36 -2.95 -0.51
C HIS A 57 11.73 -4.02 0.40
N ALA A 58 12.47 -4.46 1.43
CA ALA A 58 12.02 -5.49 2.37
C ALA A 58 10.67 -5.16 3.03
N TYR A 59 10.42 -3.88 3.34
CA TYR A 59 9.14 -3.43 3.89
C TYR A 59 7.95 -3.69 2.97
N TYR A 60 8.12 -3.62 1.64
CA TYR A 60 7.04 -3.95 0.73
C TYR A 60 6.68 -5.44 0.83
N HIS A 61 7.68 -6.31 0.87
CA HIS A 61 7.47 -7.75 1.07
C HIS A 61 6.85 -8.07 2.43
N GLN A 62 7.26 -7.36 3.50
CA GLN A 62 6.66 -7.48 4.83
C GLN A 62 5.16 -7.14 4.80
N VAL A 63 4.80 -6.01 4.20
CA VAL A 63 3.40 -5.57 4.07
C VAL A 63 2.59 -6.61 3.29
N GLN A 64 3.09 -7.08 2.14
CA GLN A 64 2.40 -8.11 1.35
C GLN A 64 2.19 -9.41 2.14
N ALA A 65 3.17 -9.82 2.94
CA ALA A 65 3.03 -10.99 3.81
C ALA A 65 1.98 -10.76 4.92
N GLN A 66 1.95 -9.59 5.56
CA GLN A 66 0.95 -9.25 6.57
C GLN A 66 -0.46 -9.22 5.99
N LEU A 67 -0.66 -8.60 4.81
CA LEU A 67 -1.95 -8.59 4.12
C LEU A 67 -2.47 -10.01 3.87
N HIS A 68 -1.60 -10.91 3.43
CA HIS A 68 -1.96 -12.30 3.17
C HIS A 68 -2.26 -13.09 4.45
N VAL A 69 -1.47 -12.90 5.51
CA VAL A 69 -1.64 -13.65 6.78
C VAL A 69 -2.87 -13.18 7.57
N VAL A 70 -3.16 -11.88 7.54
CA VAL A 70 -4.28 -11.27 8.28
C VAL A 70 -5.58 -11.30 7.48
N ASP A 71 -5.52 -11.64 6.19
CA ASP A 71 -6.66 -11.68 5.26
C ASP A 71 -7.40 -10.34 5.17
N VAL A 72 -6.64 -9.28 4.83
CA VAL A 72 -7.16 -7.92 4.63
C VAL A 72 -6.74 -7.36 3.27
N ASP A 73 -7.56 -6.44 2.75
CA ASP A 73 -7.40 -5.93 1.38
C ASP A 73 -6.27 -4.89 1.24
N TYR A 74 -5.98 -4.15 2.31
CA TYR A 74 -5.02 -3.05 2.26
C TYR A 74 -4.27 -2.79 3.56
N CYS A 75 -3.11 -2.15 3.38
CA CYS A 75 -2.26 -1.64 4.45
C CYS A 75 -2.02 -0.16 4.17
N ASP A 76 -2.27 0.70 5.15
CA ASP A 76 -1.78 2.07 5.13
C ASP A 76 -0.34 2.05 5.66
N PHE A 77 0.63 2.14 4.74
CA PHE A 77 2.05 2.15 5.07
C PHE A 77 2.50 3.58 5.34
N VAL A 78 3.06 3.79 6.52
CA VAL A 78 3.43 5.11 7.03
C VAL A 78 4.93 5.20 7.23
N VAL A 79 5.55 6.25 6.71
CA VAL A 79 6.91 6.66 7.10
C VAL A 79 6.81 7.98 7.83
N TRP A 80 7.32 8.01 9.06
CA TRP A 80 7.22 9.17 9.94
C TRP A 80 8.60 9.66 10.36
N THR A 81 8.77 10.98 10.38
CA THR A 81 9.87 11.71 11.01
C THR A 81 9.30 12.75 11.98
N LYS A 82 10.15 13.44 12.75
CA LYS A 82 9.68 14.53 13.62
C LYS A 82 9.03 15.69 12.84
N ASN A 83 9.34 15.81 11.55
CA ASN A 83 9.00 16.98 10.73
C ASN A 83 8.10 16.65 9.53
N ASP A 84 7.95 15.38 9.15
CA ASP A 84 7.16 14.98 7.97
C ASP A 84 6.50 13.61 8.15
N LEU A 85 5.43 13.38 7.38
CA LEU A 85 4.66 12.14 7.36
C LEU A 85 4.34 11.76 5.90
N PHE A 86 4.81 10.58 5.49
CA PHE A 86 4.44 9.97 4.23
C PHE A 86 3.48 8.80 4.49
N VAL A 87 2.41 8.72 3.70
CA VAL A 87 1.45 7.61 3.75
C VAL A 87 1.20 7.10 2.33
N GLU A 88 1.28 5.79 2.16
CA GLU A 88 0.89 5.09 0.94
C GLU A 88 -0.03 3.92 1.27
N ARG A 89 -1.16 3.83 0.56
CA ARG A 89 -2.02 2.64 0.61
C ARG A 89 -1.47 1.56 -0.29
N ILE A 90 -1.16 0.40 0.29
CA ILE A 90 -0.69 -0.79 -0.40
C ILE A 90 -1.80 -1.83 -0.38
N VAL A 91 -2.15 -2.34 -1.55
CA VAL A 91 -3.15 -3.40 -1.72
C VAL A 91 -2.48 -4.76 -1.90
N LEU A 92 -3.19 -5.84 -1.58
CA LEU A 92 -2.69 -7.20 -1.78
C LEU A 92 -2.41 -7.47 -3.27
N LEU A 93 -1.20 -7.93 -3.58
CA LEU A 93 -0.80 -8.31 -4.93
C LEU A 93 -1.75 -9.37 -5.48
N GLY A 94 -2.36 -9.10 -6.63
CA GLY A 94 -3.33 -9.99 -7.29
C GLY A 94 -4.78 -9.49 -7.26
N GLN A 95 -5.15 -8.55 -6.38
CA GLN A 95 -6.53 -8.02 -6.35
C GLN A 95 -6.90 -7.12 -7.54
N GLN A 96 -5.91 -6.52 -8.22
CA GLN A 96 -6.19 -5.78 -9.46
C GLN A 96 -6.67 -6.67 -10.62
N LEU A 97 -6.45 -8.00 -10.55
CA LEU A 97 -6.89 -8.94 -11.59
C LEU A 97 -8.25 -9.59 -11.29
N THR A 98 -8.70 -9.61 -10.03
CA THR A 98 -9.93 -10.33 -9.65
C THR A 98 -11.17 -9.44 -9.57
N ARG A 99 -11.04 -8.11 -9.43
CA ARG A 99 -12.18 -7.17 -9.34
C ARG A 99 -12.51 -6.45 -10.67
N GLY A 100 -12.24 -7.09 -11.80
CA GLY A 100 -12.46 -6.55 -13.16
C GLY A 100 -13.35 -7.37 -14.10
N LYS A 101 -14.06 -8.40 -13.61
CA LYS A 101 -15.03 -9.17 -14.43
C LYS A 101 -16.25 -9.63 -13.60
N PHE A 102 -17.12 -8.69 -13.23
CA PHE A 102 -18.52 -9.00 -12.99
C PHE A 102 -19.35 -7.72 -13.15
N GLN A 103 -19.33 -7.16 -14.35
CA GLN A 103 -20.44 -6.33 -14.82
C GLN A 103 -21.28 -7.21 -15.74
N LEU A 104 -22.48 -7.46 -15.24
CA LEU A 104 -23.63 -8.05 -15.91
C LEU A 104 -23.74 -7.55 -17.35
N GLN A 105 -23.80 -8.50 -18.28
CA GLN A 105 -24.38 -8.27 -19.60
C GLN A 105 -25.59 -9.20 -19.68
N ASP A 106 -26.65 -8.81 -18.98
CA ASP A 106 -28.00 -9.25 -19.30
C ASP A 106 -28.70 -8.08 -20.02
N ASP A 107 -29.25 -8.46 -21.16
CA ASP A 107 -30.32 -7.85 -21.95
C ASP A 107 -30.02 -6.79 -23.03
N GLN A 108 -30.56 -7.16 -24.21
CA GLN A 108 -30.99 -6.39 -25.40
C GLN A 108 -29.93 -6.27 -26.50
N GLU A 109 -30.12 -6.70 -27.75
CA GLU A 109 -31.26 -7.01 -28.64
C GLU A 109 -30.73 -7.98 -29.72
N GLY A 110 -31.46 -8.96 -30.23
CA GLY A 110 -32.49 -8.72 -31.24
C GLY A 110 -31.92 -8.73 -32.67
N GLU A 111 -32.27 -9.78 -33.43
CA GLU A 111 -32.57 -9.74 -34.87
C GLU A 111 -31.58 -10.35 -35.92
N LYS A 112 -32.17 -11.28 -36.71
CA LYS A 112 -31.82 -11.88 -38.03
C LYS A 112 -31.01 -13.19 -38.07
N ALA A 113 -31.72 -14.31 -38.26
CA ALA A 113 -32.04 -14.86 -39.59
C ALA A 113 -33.22 -15.83 -39.50
#